data_AF-A0A963X1J8-F1
#
_entry.id   AF-A0A963X1J8-F1
#
_cell.length_a   1.000
_cell.length_b   1.000
_cell.length_c   1.000
_cell.angle_alpha   90.00
_cell.angle_beta   90.00
_cell.angle_gamma   90.00
#
_symmetry.space_group_name_H-M   'P 1'
#
loop_
_entity.id
_entity.type
_entity.pdbx_description
1 polymer ?
#
loop_
_entity_poly.entity_id
_entity_poly.type
_entity_poly.pdbx_seq_one_letter_code
_entity_poly.pdbx_strand_id
1 'polypeptide(L)'
;MAKMTRAAAAELYKRLAAHAPHPETELHYKNDFTLLVAVVLSAQATDVGVNKATPALFKVADTPAKMAALGEEKLGDYIKTIGLWRAKAKNVIALSKKLIADHAGEVPADRDALEELPGVGRKTANVVCNVAFGQPTIAVDTHIFRVSNRTGLAPGKTPRAVEDGLEKVTPADYLHGAHHWLILHGRYVCKARKPECWRCAISDLCAFRPKTPAPNDVAPDEAAPARRPVKKKTVKRLASTPKLRASPSRKKAKKK
;
A
#
# COMPACT_ATOMS: atom_id res chain seq x y z
N MET A 1 -24.88 -11.21 5.88
CA MET A 1 -23.95 -12.10 6.61
C MET A 1 -24.15 -11.88 8.10
N ALA A 2 -24.17 -12.95 8.89
CA ALA A 2 -24.30 -12.83 10.35
C ALA A 2 -23.12 -12.04 10.93
N LYS A 3 -23.41 -11.11 11.84
CA LYS A 3 -22.40 -10.31 12.52
C LYS A 3 -21.77 -11.14 13.65
N MET A 4 -20.45 -11.06 13.79
CA MET A 4 -19.71 -11.76 14.83
C MET A 4 -20.04 -11.19 16.22
N THR A 5 -20.11 -12.04 17.23
CA THR A 5 -20.27 -11.61 18.63
C THR A 5 -18.96 -11.05 19.17
N ARG A 6 -19.01 -10.24 20.23
CA ARG A 6 -17.79 -9.72 20.89
C ARG A 6 -16.89 -10.85 21.42
N ALA A 7 -17.47 -11.92 21.94
CA ALA A 7 -16.72 -13.09 22.41
C ALA A 7 -15.98 -13.78 21.25
N ALA A 8 -16.63 -13.98 20.11
CA ALA A 8 -15.99 -14.53 18.92
C ALA A 8 -14.92 -13.59 18.33
N ALA A 9 -15.12 -12.27 18.41
CA ALA A 9 -14.12 -11.29 18.01
C ALA A 9 -12.87 -11.34 18.92
N ALA A 10 -13.04 -11.46 20.24
CA ALA A 10 -11.93 -11.62 21.17
C ALA A 10 -11.12 -12.89 20.90
N GLU A 11 -11.81 -14.02 20.68
CA GLU A 11 -11.15 -15.28 20.32
C GLU A 11 -10.44 -15.19 18.96
N LEU A 12 -11.02 -14.50 17.97
CA LEU A 12 -10.37 -14.23 16.69
C LEU A 12 -9.05 -13.48 16.89
N TYR A 13 -9.05 -12.39 17.65
CA TYR A 13 -7.83 -11.60 17.90
C TYR A 13 -6.79 -12.37 18.70
N LYS A 14 -7.21 -13.13 19.71
CA LYS A 14 -6.32 -14.03 20.47
C LYS A 14 -5.57 -15.00 19.55
N ARG A 15 -6.27 -15.64 18.60
CA ARG A 15 -5.65 -16.56 17.65
C ARG A 15 -4.71 -15.84 16.67
N LEU A 16 -5.10 -14.67 16.17
CA LEU A 16 -4.21 -13.88 15.31
C LEU A 16 -2.94 -13.42 16.04
N ALA A 17 -3.07 -12.99 17.30
CA ALA A 17 -1.95 -12.61 18.15
C ALA A 17 -1.01 -13.79 18.43
N ALA A 18 -1.54 -15.00 18.66
CA ALA A 18 -0.71 -16.19 18.83
C ALA A 18 0.11 -16.53 17.57
N HIS A 19 -0.43 -16.29 16.37
CA HIS A 19 0.27 -16.52 15.11
C HIS A 19 1.29 -15.44 14.75
N ALA A 20 1.05 -14.20 15.16
CA ALA A 20 1.94 -13.06 14.92
C ALA A 20 1.99 -12.17 16.18
N PRO A 21 2.81 -12.52 17.19
CA PRO A 21 2.83 -11.81 18.48
C PRO A 21 3.23 -10.33 18.37
N HIS A 22 4.08 -9.99 17.40
CA HIS A 22 4.57 -8.64 17.15
C HIS A 22 4.24 -8.24 15.70
N PRO A 23 2.98 -7.88 15.40
CA PRO A 23 2.58 -7.56 14.04
C PRO A 23 3.04 -6.13 13.71
N GLU A 24 3.91 -5.99 12.71
CA GLU A 24 4.50 -4.70 12.35
C GLU A 24 4.19 -4.31 10.90
N THR A 25 4.39 -3.03 10.60
CA THR A 25 4.34 -2.55 9.21
C THR A 25 5.45 -3.19 8.39
N GLU A 26 5.14 -3.54 7.14
CA GLU A 26 6.16 -4.07 6.22
C GLU A 26 6.94 -2.96 5.50
N LEU A 27 6.58 -1.68 5.71
CA LEU A 27 7.30 -0.54 5.12
C LEU A 27 8.57 -0.24 5.91
N HIS A 28 9.67 -0.01 5.20
CA HIS A 28 10.94 0.37 5.83
C HIS A 28 10.98 1.89 6.08
N TYR A 29 11.31 2.28 7.31
CA TYR A 29 11.45 3.67 7.73
C TYR A 29 12.51 3.80 8.84
N LYS A 30 12.90 5.04 9.17
CA LYS A 30 13.91 5.36 10.19
C LYS A 30 13.37 6.22 11.33
N ASN A 31 12.32 6.98 11.07
CA ASN A 31 11.70 7.97 11.94
C ASN A 31 10.28 8.28 11.43
N ASP A 32 9.51 9.06 12.19
CA ASP A 32 8.10 9.35 11.88
C ASP A 32 7.91 10.04 10.51
N PHE A 33 8.84 10.93 10.13
CA PHE A 33 8.79 11.59 8.82
C PHE A 33 8.98 10.59 7.67
N THR A 34 10.00 9.73 7.76
CA THR A 34 10.25 8.71 6.73
C THR A 34 9.15 7.65 6.68
N LEU A 35 8.50 7.35 7.81
CA LEU A 35 7.27 6.54 7.84
C LEU A 35 6.15 7.23 7.06
N LEU A 36 5.85 8.50 7.37
CA LEU A 36 4.82 9.27 6.69
C LEU A 36 5.05 9.27 5.17
N VAL A 37 6.28 9.54 4.73
CA VAL A 37 6.65 9.50 3.31
C VAL A 37 6.45 8.10 2.72
N ALA A 38 6.92 7.05 3.39
CA ALA A 38 6.73 5.68 2.92
C ALA A 38 5.25 5.31 2.76
N VAL A 39 4.40 5.70 3.71
CA VAL A 39 2.94 5.44 3.65
C VAL A 39 2.30 6.24 2.51
N VAL A 40 2.65 7.51 2.29
CA VAL A 40 2.18 8.30 1.15
C VAL A 40 2.59 7.65 -0.19
N LEU A 41 3.83 7.17 -0.27
CA LEU A 41 4.33 6.46 -1.46
C LEU A 41 3.64 5.10 -1.69
N SER A 42 3.16 4.44 -0.63
CA SER A 42 2.45 3.16 -0.70
C SER A 42 1.06 3.24 -1.34
N ALA A 43 0.47 4.43 -1.47
CA ALA A 43 -0.85 4.61 -2.06
C ALA A 43 -0.87 4.04 -3.50
N GLN A 44 -1.66 2.99 -3.74
CA GLN A 44 -1.71 2.26 -5.02
C GLN A 44 -0.34 1.73 -5.50
N ALA A 45 0.53 1.38 -4.56
CA ALA A 45 1.80 0.72 -4.82
C ALA A 45 1.93 -0.53 -3.93
N THR A 46 2.93 -1.35 -4.19
CA THR A 46 3.28 -2.47 -3.31
C THR A 46 4.36 -2.03 -2.33
N ASP A 47 4.31 -2.54 -1.10
CA ASP A 47 5.33 -2.24 -0.09
C ASP A 47 6.73 -2.67 -0.59
N VAL A 48 6.81 -3.78 -1.35
CA VAL A 48 8.06 -4.20 -2.03
C VAL A 48 8.60 -3.12 -2.97
N GLY A 49 7.74 -2.44 -3.73
CA GLY A 49 8.15 -1.35 -4.61
C GLY A 49 8.64 -0.13 -3.82
N VAL A 50 7.92 0.22 -2.76
CA VAL A 50 8.29 1.33 -1.86
C VAL A 50 9.62 1.06 -1.15
N ASN A 51 9.80 -0.13 -0.60
CA ASN A 51 11.01 -0.54 0.11
C ASN A 51 12.24 -0.70 -0.79
N LYS A 52 12.05 -0.81 -2.10
CA LYS A 52 13.16 -0.74 -3.08
C LYS A 52 13.60 0.70 -3.34
N ALA A 53 12.67 1.64 -3.37
CA ALA A 53 12.95 3.05 -3.70
C ALA A 53 13.44 3.87 -2.50
N THR A 54 12.79 3.68 -1.35
CA THR A 54 12.98 4.52 -0.15
C THR A 54 14.37 4.44 0.51
N PRO A 55 15.12 3.32 0.50
CA PRO A 55 16.42 3.29 1.19
C PRO A 55 17.45 4.26 0.60
N ALA A 56 17.47 4.42 -0.72
CA ALA A 56 18.36 5.39 -1.37
C ALA A 56 17.91 6.83 -1.11
N LEU A 57 16.59 7.07 -1.17
CA LEU A 57 16.01 8.39 -0.87
C LEU A 57 16.29 8.82 0.58
N PHE A 58 16.00 7.97 1.56
CA PHE A 58 16.15 8.27 2.99
C PHE A 58 17.61 8.30 3.45
N LYS A 59 18.59 8.00 2.59
CA LYS A 59 20.00 8.32 2.88
C LYS A 59 20.32 9.79 2.65
N VAL A 60 19.64 10.43 1.71
CA VAL A 60 19.90 11.83 1.33
C VAL A 60 18.86 12.81 1.88
N ALA A 61 17.62 12.34 2.10
CA ALA A 61 16.50 13.16 2.56
C ALA A 61 15.62 12.39 3.56
N ASP A 62 15.95 12.49 4.84
CA ASP A 62 15.27 11.85 5.97
C ASP A 62 14.60 12.82 6.95
N THR A 63 14.53 14.10 6.58
CA THR A 63 13.82 15.17 7.31
C THR A 63 13.01 16.04 6.35
N PRO A 64 11.96 16.73 6.80
CA PRO A 64 11.19 17.64 5.94
C PRO A 64 12.07 18.69 5.25
N ALA A 65 13.03 19.27 5.96
CA ALA A 65 13.94 20.27 5.41
C ALA A 65 14.80 19.71 4.27
N LYS A 66 15.44 18.54 4.47
CA LYS A 66 16.23 17.88 3.42
C LYS A 66 15.36 17.46 2.23
N MET A 67 14.16 16.97 2.48
CA MET A 67 13.22 16.56 1.43
C MET A 67 12.75 17.75 0.61
N ALA A 68 12.36 18.86 1.25
CA ALA A 68 11.97 20.09 0.57
C ALA A 68 13.13 20.68 -0.26
N ALA A 69 14.36 20.63 0.26
CA ALA A 69 15.55 21.08 -0.45
C ALA A 69 15.96 20.16 -1.62
N LEU A 70 15.64 18.86 -1.56
CA LEU A 70 15.90 17.92 -2.65
C LEU A 70 15.16 18.31 -3.93
N GLY A 71 13.93 18.81 -3.79
CA GLY A 71 13.07 19.25 -4.89
C GLY A 71 12.36 18.10 -5.63
N GLU A 72 11.29 18.45 -6.35
CA GLU A 72 10.37 17.49 -6.97
C GLU A 72 11.06 16.61 -8.04
N GLU A 73 11.93 17.21 -8.85
CA GLU A 73 12.60 16.51 -9.96
C GLU A 73 13.52 15.41 -9.44
N LYS A 74 14.46 15.75 -8.55
CA LYS A 74 15.39 14.79 -7.95
C LYS A 74 14.67 13.73 -7.12
N LEU A 75 13.66 14.13 -6.34
CA LEU A 75 12.81 13.17 -5.63
C LEU A 75 12.18 12.19 -6.62
N GLY A 76 11.64 12.70 -7.73
CA GLY A 76 11.06 11.92 -8.82
C GLY A 76 11.98 10.82 -9.32
N ASP A 77 13.28 11.10 -9.46
CA ASP A 77 14.26 10.10 -9.89
C ASP A 77 14.41 8.92 -8.93
N TYR A 78 14.30 9.15 -7.61
CA TYR A 78 14.33 8.08 -6.61
C TYR A 78 13.08 7.20 -6.65
N ILE A 79 11.92 7.78 -6.96
CA ILE A 79 10.62 7.10 -6.85
C ILE A 79 9.96 6.77 -8.19
N LYS A 80 10.63 6.99 -9.33
CA LYS A 80 10.05 6.82 -10.68
C LYS A 80 9.54 5.42 -11.00
N THR A 81 9.99 4.42 -10.25
CA THR A 81 9.53 3.02 -10.36
C THR A 81 8.18 2.79 -9.67
N ILE A 82 7.72 3.73 -8.85
CA ILE A 82 6.44 3.69 -8.15
C ILE A 82 5.34 4.27 -9.05
N GLY A 83 4.16 3.64 -9.06
CA GLY A 83 3.00 4.17 -9.77
C GLY A 83 2.60 5.56 -9.25
N LEU A 84 2.17 6.44 -10.17
CA LEU A 84 1.77 7.83 -9.87
C LEU A 84 2.89 8.70 -9.27
N TRP A 85 4.17 8.36 -9.53
CA TRP A 85 5.30 9.02 -8.89
C TRP A 85 5.35 10.54 -9.05
N ARG A 86 4.89 11.10 -10.19
CA ARG A 86 4.91 12.57 -10.40
C ARG A 86 4.02 13.30 -9.39
N ALA A 87 2.78 12.83 -9.23
CA ALA A 87 1.84 13.38 -8.25
C ALA A 87 2.34 13.14 -6.82
N LYS A 88 2.92 11.96 -6.56
CA LYS A 88 3.51 11.64 -5.26
C LYS A 88 4.71 12.52 -4.92
N ALA A 89 5.61 12.78 -5.87
CA ALA A 89 6.76 13.67 -5.67
C ALA A 89 6.29 15.08 -5.31
N LYS A 90 5.34 15.62 -6.08
CA LYS A 90 4.72 16.91 -5.79
C LYS A 90 4.12 16.96 -4.38
N ASN A 91 3.34 15.94 -4.00
CA ASN A 91 2.71 15.87 -2.68
C ASN A 91 3.76 15.75 -1.57
N VAL A 92 4.79 14.93 -1.73
CA VAL A 92 5.86 14.75 -0.72
C VAL A 92 6.67 16.03 -0.53
N ILE A 93 6.96 16.79 -1.58
CA ILE A 93 7.60 18.10 -1.44
C ILE A 93 6.66 19.10 -0.75
N ALA A 94 5.40 19.15 -1.18
CA ALA A 94 4.41 20.07 -0.60
C ALA A 94 4.14 19.77 0.88
N LEU A 95 3.97 18.50 1.27
CA LEU A 95 3.80 18.12 2.67
C LEU A 95 5.06 18.41 3.49
N SER A 96 6.26 18.19 2.94
CA SER A 96 7.50 18.53 3.65
C SER A 96 7.58 20.03 3.95
N LYS A 97 7.17 20.88 2.99
CA LYS A 97 7.09 22.34 3.20
C LYS A 97 6.04 22.72 4.24
N LYS A 98 4.85 22.09 4.20
CA LYS A 98 3.78 22.34 5.17
C LYS A 98 4.18 21.94 6.59
N LEU A 99 4.89 20.82 6.76
CA LEU A 99 5.43 20.41 8.06
C LEU A 99 6.39 21.48 8.62
N ILE A 100 7.27 22.05 7.80
CA ILE A 100 8.18 23.12 8.23
C ILE A 100 7.41 24.38 8.64
N ALA A 101 6.44 24.79 7.84
CA ALA A 101 5.70 26.03 8.04
C ALA A 101 4.74 25.97 9.24
N ASP A 102 3.99 24.88 9.36
CA ASP A 102 2.83 24.81 10.26
C ASP A 102 3.09 23.91 11.48
N HIS A 103 4.12 23.05 11.42
CA HIS A 103 4.39 22.03 12.44
C HIS A 103 5.86 21.97 12.87
N ALA A 104 6.62 23.06 12.69
CA ALA A 104 8.04 23.18 13.09
C ALA A 104 8.97 22.07 12.53
N GLY A 105 8.57 21.42 11.43
CA GLY A 105 9.31 20.30 10.82
C GLY A 105 9.07 18.94 11.47
N GLU A 106 8.07 18.81 12.34
CA GLU A 106 7.70 17.56 13.01
C GLU A 106 6.39 16.99 12.45
N VAL A 107 6.27 15.65 12.48
CA VAL A 107 5.02 14.99 12.08
C VAL A 107 4.02 15.10 13.23
N PRO A 108 2.83 15.71 13.03
CA PRO A 108 1.88 15.88 14.12
C PRO A 108 1.28 14.54 14.53
N ALA A 109 1.17 14.32 15.85
CA ALA A 109 0.49 13.17 16.44
C ALA A 109 -1.04 13.36 16.52
N ASP A 110 -1.61 14.04 15.53
CA ASP A 110 -3.05 14.30 15.41
C ASP A 110 -3.55 13.91 14.02
N ARG A 111 -4.62 13.14 13.97
CA ARG A 111 -5.16 12.61 12.71
C ARG A 111 -5.65 13.73 11.80
N ASP A 112 -6.36 14.71 12.34
CA ASP A 112 -7.01 15.74 11.54
C ASP A 112 -5.94 16.68 10.96
N ALA A 113 -4.91 17.03 11.73
CA ALA A 113 -3.71 17.73 11.25
C ALA A 113 -2.95 16.94 10.17
N LEU A 114 -2.83 15.61 10.33
CA LEU A 114 -2.24 14.77 9.28
C LEU A 114 -3.07 14.79 7.99
N GLU A 115 -4.40 14.75 8.08
CA GLU A 115 -5.30 14.80 6.91
C GLU A 115 -5.21 16.13 6.13
N GLU A 116 -4.71 17.22 6.75
CA GLU A 116 -4.43 18.48 6.04
C GLU A 116 -3.16 18.43 5.17
N LEU A 117 -2.30 17.42 5.35
CA LEU A 117 -1.07 17.30 4.60
C LEU A 117 -1.32 16.81 3.16
N PRO A 118 -0.70 17.42 2.14
CA PRO A 118 -0.84 17.00 0.75
C PRO A 118 -0.53 15.52 0.53
N GLY A 119 -1.49 14.78 -0.04
CA GLY A 119 -1.34 13.34 -0.32
C GLY A 119 -1.61 12.43 0.89
N VAL A 120 -1.99 12.99 2.03
CA VAL A 120 -2.47 12.26 3.21
C VAL A 120 -3.99 12.30 3.22
N GLY A 121 -4.62 11.14 3.30
CA GLY A 121 -6.04 11.04 3.64
C GLY A 121 -6.21 10.19 4.89
N ARG A 122 -7.45 10.06 5.37
CA ARG A 122 -7.79 9.32 6.60
C ARG A 122 -7.06 7.99 6.81
N LYS A 123 -6.98 7.13 5.79
CA LYS A 123 -6.26 5.84 5.88
C LYS A 123 -4.79 6.07 6.21
N THR A 124 -4.13 6.99 5.52
CA THR A 124 -2.71 7.31 5.75
C THR A 124 -2.52 7.91 7.14
N ALA A 125 -3.36 8.85 7.55
CA ALA A 125 -3.31 9.44 8.88
C ALA A 125 -3.46 8.38 9.97
N ASN A 126 -4.46 7.51 9.88
CA ASN A 126 -4.67 6.41 10.84
C ASN A 126 -3.48 5.43 10.91
N VAL A 127 -2.80 5.15 9.79
CA VAL A 127 -1.58 4.30 9.81
C VAL A 127 -0.46 5.00 10.57
N VAL A 128 -0.23 6.30 10.31
CA VAL A 128 0.82 7.06 10.99
C VAL A 128 0.53 7.20 12.48
N CYS A 129 -0.70 7.56 12.86
CA CYS A 129 -1.17 7.59 14.25
C CYS A 129 -0.92 6.27 14.99
N ASN A 130 -1.20 5.13 14.36
CA ASN A 130 -0.99 3.81 14.98
C ASN A 130 0.49 3.46 15.08
N VAL A 131 1.24 3.57 13.99
CA VAL A 131 2.61 3.05 13.92
C VAL A 131 3.63 3.97 14.60
N ALA A 132 3.55 5.28 14.37
CA ALA A 132 4.50 6.23 14.97
C ALA A 132 4.13 6.58 16.41
N PHE A 133 2.84 6.77 16.69
CA PHE A 133 2.39 7.37 17.95
C PHE A 133 1.62 6.41 18.86
N GLY A 134 1.52 5.13 18.50
CA GLY A 134 0.88 4.11 19.32
C GLY A 134 -0.62 4.30 19.54
N GLN A 135 -1.28 5.12 18.70
CA GLN A 135 -2.71 5.37 18.84
C GLN A 135 -3.52 4.14 18.38
N PRO A 136 -4.61 3.79 19.06
CA PRO A 136 -5.40 2.58 18.76
C PRO A 136 -6.30 2.75 17.52
N THR A 137 -5.79 3.30 16.42
CA THR A 137 -6.50 3.54 15.16
C THR A 137 -6.44 2.32 14.24
N ILE A 138 -7.56 2.02 13.55
CA ILE A 138 -7.63 0.89 12.62
C ILE A 138 -7.83 1.41 11.20
N ALA A 139 -6.73 1.61 10.47
CA ALA A 139 -6.80 2.09 9.09
C ALA A 139 -7.37 1.01 8.15
N VAL A 140 -8.56 1.24 7.58
CA VAL A 140 -9.21 0.25 6.71
C VAL A 140 -8.74 0.37 5.27
N ASP A 141 -7.97 -0.62 4.82
CA ASP A 141 -7.56 -0.78 3.43
C ASP A 141 -8.38 -1.88 2.73
N THR A 142 -7.97 -2.27 1.52
CA THR A 142 -8.66 -3.33 0.77
C THR A 142 -8.56 -4.72 1.42
N HIS A 143 -7.50 -4.99 2.20
CA HIS A 143 -7.33 -6.24 2.92
C HIS A 143 -8.27 -6.28 4.13
N ILE A 144 -8.21 -5.27 4.99
CA ILE A 144 -9.04 -5.17 6.19
C ILE A 144 -10.52 -5.07 5.83
N PHE A 145 -10.87 -4.29 4.82
CA PHE A 145 -12.25 -4.19 4.33
C PHE A 145 -12.79 -5.56 3.92
N ARG A 146 -12.01 -6.34 3.15
CA ARG A 146 -12.39 -7.69 2.72
C ARG A 146 -12.47 -8.66 3.90
N VAL A 147 -11.46 -8.66 4.77
CA VAL A 147 -11.43 -9.55 5.95
C VAL A 147 -12.63 -9.28 6.83
N SER A 148 -12.89 -8.02 7.19
CA SER A 148 -13.99 -7.62 8.07
C SER A 148 -15.36 -8.02 7.54
N ASN A 149 -15.58 -7.85 6.23
CA ASN A 149 -16.81 -8.27 5.57
C ASN A 149 -16.95 -9.79 5.45
N ARG A 150 -15.88 -10.51 5.11
CA ARG A 150 -15.90 -11.98 4.98
C ARG A 150 -16.10 -12.69 6.31
N THR A 151 -15.36 -12.27 7.34
CA THR A 151 -15.44 -12.91 8.66
C THR A 151 -16.75 -12.60 9.38
N GLY A 152 -17.38 -11.46 9.03
CA GLY A 152 -18.52 -10.92 9.78
C GLY A 152 -18.09 -10.11 11.00
N LEU A 153 -16.80 -9.83 11.17
CA LEU A 153 -16.24 -9.07 12.30
C LEU A 153 -16.82 -7.65 12.34
N ALA A 154 -16.74 -6.92 11.23
CA ALA A 154 -17.28 -5.58 11.07
C ALA A 154 -17.75 -5.37 9.62
N PRO A 155 -18.87 -5.99 9.22
CA PRO A 155 -19.39 -5.85 7.86
C PRO A 155 -19.86 -4.41 7.61
N GLY A 156 -19.53 -3.87 6.44
CA GLY A 156 -19.83 -2.49 6.08
C GLY A 156 -19.65 -2.24 4.58
N LYS A 157 -20.45 -1.32 4.04
CA LYS A 157 -20.42 -0.97 2.60
C LYS A 157 -19.29 0.01 2.25
N THR A 158 -18.77 0.75 3.23
CA THR A 158 -17.73 1.76 3.04
C THR A 158 -16.57 1.49 4.02
N PRO A 159 -15.33 1.92 3.70
CA PRO A 159 -14.21 1.82 4.63
C PRO A 159 -14.50 2.45 5.98
N ARG A 160 -15.18 3.60 6.00
CA ARG A 160 -15.57 4.30 7.23
C ARG A 160 -16.53 3.47 8.09
N ALA A 161 -17.55 2.87 7.49
CA ALA A 161 -18.48 2.01 8.23
C ALA A 161 -17.79 0.76 8.82
N VAL A 162 -16.76 0.24 8.13
CA VAL A 162 -15.93 -0.85 8.64
C VAL A 162 -15.03 -0.38 9.77
N GLU A 163 -14.39 0.79 9.64
CA GLU A 163 -13.54 1.43 10.67
C GLU A 163 -14.34 1.61 11.97
N ASP A 164 -15.47 2.31 11.91
CA ASP A 164 -16.35 2.54 13.07
C ASP A 164 -16.87 1.21 13.68
N GLY A 165 -17.04 0.19 12.84
CA GLY A 165 -17.46 -1.15 13.27
C GLY A 165 -16.36 -1.92 13.99
N LEU A 166 -15.12 -1.83 13.51
CA LEU A 166 -13.95 -2.45 14.10
C LEU A 166 -13.64 -1.83 15.46
N GLU A 167 -13.62 -0.50 15.56
CA GLU A 167 -13.39 0.21 16.84
C GLU A 167 -14.40 -0.20 17.93
N LYS A 168 -15.64 -0.52 17.54
CA LYS A 168 -16.69 -0.95 18.49
C LYS A 168 -16.59 -2.41 18.89
N VAL A 169 -16.22 -3.30 17.97
CA VAL A 169 -16.24 -4.76 18.19
C VAL A 169 -14.93 -5.29 18.78
N THR A 170 -13.82 -4.60 18.49
CA THR A 170 -12.48 -4.99 18.93
C THR A 170 -12.30 -4.70 20.42
N PRO A 171 -11.94 -5.69 21.25
CA PRO A 171 -11.63 -5.47 22.66
C PRO A 171 -10.41 -4.54 22.82
N ALA A 172 -10.38 -3.77 23.91
CA ALA A 172 -9.37 -2.75 24.17
C ALA A 172 -7.93 -3.29 24.06
N ASP A 173 -7.66 -4.45 24.65
CA ASP A 173 -6.35 -5.12 24.66
C ASP A 173 -5.81 -5.44 23.26
N TYR A 174 -6.71 -5.55 22.26
CA TYR A 174 -6.35 -5.88 20.88
C TYR A 174 -6.39 -4.67 19.95
N LEU A 175 -6.94 -3.52 20.36
CA LEU A 175 -7.17 -2.37 19.46
C LEU A 175 -5.88 -1.91 18.76
N HIS A 176 -4.78 -1.81 19.51
CA HIS A 176 -3.50 -1.36 18.98
C HIS A 176 -2.96 -2.28 17.87
N GLY A 177 -2.96 -3.61 18.11
CA GLY A 177 -2.47 -4.60 17.16
C GLY A 177 -3.47 -4.97 16.05
N ALA A 178 -4.75 -4.62 16.22
CA ALA A 178 -5.82 -5.04 15.33
C ALA A 178 -5.58 -4.66 13.87
N HIS A 179 -5.06 -3.46 13.61
CA HIS A 179 -4.71 -3.04 12.25
C HIS A 179 -3.75 -4.03 11.59
N HIS A 180 -2.61 -4.30 12.22
CA HIS A 180 -1.55 -5.14 11.66
C HIS A 180 -1.97 -6.62 11.56
N TRP A 181 -2.66 -7.17 12.57
CA TRP A 181 -3.17 -8.54 12.49
C TRP A 181 -4.14 -8.73 11.32
N LEU A 182 -5.07 -7.79 11.13
CA LEU A 182 -6.08 -7.89 10.08
C LEU A 182 -5.48 -7.70 8.68
N ILE A 183 -4.56 -6.75 8.49
CA ILE A 183 -3.92 -6.54 7.19
C ILE A 183 -3.03 -7.73 6.81
N LEU A 184 -2.22 -8.25 7.73
CA LEU A 184 -1.35 -9.41 7.50
C LEU A 184 -2.18 -10.67 7.22
N HIS A 185 -3.24 -10.90 8.00
CA HIS A 185 -4.17 -12.00 7.75
C HIS A 185 -4.83 -11.88 6.36
N GLY A 186 -5.28 -10.69 6.01
CA GLY A 186 -5.86 -10.41 4.69
C GLY A 186 -4.87 -10.60 3.54
N ARG A 187 -3.61 -10.23 3.73
CA ARG A 187 -2.53 -10.34 2.74
C ARG A 187 -2.11 -11.79 2.51
N TYR A 188 -1.88 -12.54 3.58
CA TYR A 188 -1.22 -13.84 3.51
C TYR A 188 -2.15 -15.04 3.58
N VAL A 189 -3.34 -14.90 4.16
CA VAL A 189 -4.29 -16.02 4.35
C VAL A 189 -5.60 -15.76 3.64
N CYS A 190 -6.32 -14.68 3.99
CA CYS A 190 -7.62 -14.34 3.41
C CYS A 190 -7.46 -13.57 2.08
N LYS A 191 -6.74 -14.16 1.13
CA LYS A 191 -6.44 -13.59 -0.19
C LYS A 191 -7.71 -13.29 -0.99
N ALA A 192 -7.64 -12.28 -1.88
CA ALA A 192 -8.81 -11.80 -2.60
C ALA A 192 -9.47 -12.87 -3.49
N ARG A 193 -8.67 -13.61 -4.28
CA ARG A 193 -9.18 -14.60 -5.24
C ARG A 193 -9.47 -15.95 -4.59
N LYS A 194 -8.45 -16.64 -4.10
CA LYS A 194 -8.54 -17.95 -3.45
C LYS A 194 -8.03 -17.83 -2.01
N PRO A 195 -8.90 -17.58 -1.02
CA PRO A 195 -8.47 -17.53 0.38
C PRO A 195 -8.01 -18.91 0.84
N GLU A 196 -7.05 -18.96 1.74
CA GLU A 196 -6.47 -20.22 2.22
C GLU A 196 -7.20 -20.71 3.47
N CYS A 197 -8.52 -20.88 3.35
CA CYS A 197 -9.41 -21.25 4.46
C CYS A 197 -8.99 -22.56 5.16
N TRP A 198 -8.40 -23.48 4.40
CA TRP A 198 -7.89 -24.78 4.87
C TRP A 198 -6.78 -24.68 5.93
N ARG A 199 -6.00 -23.59 5.95
CA ARG A 199 -5.00 -23.32 7.01
C ARG A 199 -5.30 -22.07 7.83
N CYS A 200 -6.53 -21.57 7.75
CA CYS A 200 -6.92 -20.35 8.42
C CYS A 200 -7.26 -20.62 9.89
N ALA A 201 -6.50 -20.00 10.80
CA ALA A 201 -6.66 -20.14 12.25
C ALA A 201 -8.04 -19.73 12.80
N ILE A 202 -8.80 -18.97 12.02
CA ILE A 202 -10.10 -18.40 12.40
C ILE A 202 -11.22 -18.90 11.47
N SER A 203 -10.99 -20.00 10.76
CA SER A 203 -11.92 -20.50 9.73
C SER A 203 -13.26 -20.91 10.31
N ASP A 204 -13.26 -21.57 11.47
CA ASP A 204 -14.42 -21.99 12.28
C ASP A 204 -15.24 -20.79 12.79
N LEU A 205 -14.57 -19.68 13.16
CA LEU A 205 -15.24 -18.45 13.59
C LEU A 205 -15.79 -17.61 12.43
N CYS A 206 -15.28 -17.83 11.21
CA CYS A 206 -15.51 -16.95 10.07
C CYS A 206 -16.82 -17.28 9.33
N ALA A 207 -17.66 -16.25 9.15
CA ALA A 207 -18.97 -16.36 8.50
C ALA A 207 -18.93 -16.55 6.97
N PHE A 208 -17.76 -16.41 6.33
CA PHE A 208 -17.62 -16.54 4.87
C PHE A 208 -18.02 -17.93 4.36
N ARG A 209 -18.80 -17.97 3.28
CA ARG A 209 -19.17 -19.17 2.52
C ARG A 209 -19.09 -18.83 1.02
N PRO A 210 -18.56 -19.71 0.14
CA PRO A 210 -17.95 -21.02 0.40
C PRO A 210 -16.51 -20.94 0.97
N LYS A 211 -16.11 -21.95 1.75
CA LYS A 211 -14.72 -22.09 2.24
C LYS A 211 -13.87 -22.81 1.22
N THR A 212 -12.62 -22.41 1.05
CA THR A 212 -11.68 -23.10 0.16
C THR A 212 -11.13 -24.36 0.83
N PRO A 213 -11.27 -25.56 0.23
CA PRO A 213 -10.75 -26.82 0.76
C PRO A 213 -9.22 -26.87 0.67
N ALA A 214 -8.61 -27.90 1.28
CA ALA A 214 -7.17 -28.08 1.19
C ALA A 214 -6.76 -28.42 -0.26
N PRO A 215 -5.54 -28.05 -0.71
CA PRO A 215 -5.10 -28.29 -2.08
C PRO A 215 -5.16 -29.76 -2.52
N ASN A 216 -5.03 -30.71 -1.60
CA ASN A 216 -5.06 -32.14 -1.87
C ASN A 216 -6.48 -32.74 -1.89
N ASP A 217 -7.50 -31.97 -1.48
CA ASP A 217 -8.90 -32.41 -1.41
C ASP A 217 -9.72 -31.97 -2.63
N VAL A 218 -9.07 -31.41 -3.67
CA VAL A 218 -9.75 -30.95 -4.88
C VAL A 218 -9.74 -32.09 -5.91
N ALA A 219 -10.93 -32.59 -6.26
CA ALA A 219 -11.07 -33.55 -7.37
C ALA A 219 -10.49 -32.96 -8.67
N PRO A 220 -9.94 -33.79 -9.59
CA PRO A 220 -9.16 -33.33 -10.75
C PRO A 220 -9.86 -32.32 -11.68
N ASP A 221 -11.19 -32.23 -11.67
CA ASP A 221 -11.98 -31.43 -12.62
C ASP A 221 -12.08 -29.93 -12.28
N GLU A 222 -11.66 -29.47 -11.09
CA GLU A 222 -11.69 -28.04 -10.71
C GLU A 222 -10.32 -27.35 -10.77
N ALA A 223 -9.36 -27.91 -11.51
CA ALA A 223 -8.12 -27.21 -11.81
C ALA A 223 -8.44 -25.92 -12.59
N ALA A 224 -7.98 -24.78 -12.07
CA ALA A 224 -8.24 -23.44 -12.61
C ALA A 224 -8.06 -23.37 -14.14
N PRO A 225 -8.87 -22.58 -14.87
CA PRO A 225 -8.70 -22.46 -16.32
C PRO A 225 -7.29 -21.98 -16.63
N ALA A 226 -6.57 -22.78 -17.43
CA ALA A 226 -5.23 -22.47 -17.90
C ALA A 226 -5.18 -21.03 -18.44
N ARG A 227 -4.17 -20.26 -18.03
CA ARG A 227 -3.95 -18.91 -18.56
C ARG A 227 -3.83 -19.00 -20.07
N ARG A 228 -4.82 -18.44 -20.78
CA ARG A 228 -4.85 -18.36 -22.24
C ARG A 228 -3.56 -17.68 -22.73
N PRO A 229 -2.81 -18.25 -23.70
CA PRO A 229 -1.58 -17.65 -24.17
C PRO A 229 -1.88 -16.29 -24.79
N VAL A 230 -1.18 -15.25 -24.33
CA VAL A 230 -1.25 -13.91 -24.92
C VAL A 230 -0.69 -14.01 -26.34
N LYS A 231 -1.55 -13.86 -27.36
CA LYS A 231 -1.11 -13.75 -28.76
C LYS A 231 -0.17 -12.56 -28.86
N LYS A 232 1.12 -12.81 -29.09
CA LYS A 232 2.10 -11.77 -29.44
C LYS A 232 1.59 -11.08 -30.72
N LYS A 233 1.17 -9.81 -30.61
CA LYS A 233 0.94 -8.98 -31.80
C LYS A 233 2.29 -8.77 -32.48
N THR A 234 2.44 -9.31 -33.68
CA THR A 234 3.58 -9.04 -34.56
C THR A 234 3.55 -7.55 -34.89
N VAL A 235 4.50 -6.79 -34.34
CA VAL A 235 4.67 -5.37 -34.69
C VAL A 235 5.22 -5.35 -36.12
N LYS A 236 4.37 -5.00 -37.09
CA LYS A 236 4.77 -4.80 -38.48
C LYS A 236 5.66 -3.55 -38.51
N ARG A 237 6.96 -3.74 -38.70
CA ARG A 237 7.95 -2.66 -38.91
C ARG A 237 7.51 -1.86 -40.14
N LEU A 238 7.01 -0.64 -39.95
CA LEU A 238 6.92 0.32 -41.04
C LEU A 238 8.34 0.79 -41.36
N ALA A 239 8.82 0.44 -42.55
CA ALA A 239 10.00 1.04 -43.13
C ALA A 239 9.63 2.44 -43.64
N SER A 240 10.21 3.48 -43.05
CA SER A 240 10.25 4.81 -43.63
C SER A 240 11.64 5.38 -43.41
N THR A 241 12.52 5.18 -44.39
CA THR A 241 13.79 5.90 -44.54
C THR A 241 13.52 7.34 -44.96
N PRO A 242 14.06 8.35 -44.26
CA PRO A 242 14.09 9.70 -44.79
C PRO A 242 15.16 9.79 -45.90
N LYS A 243 14.75 10.15 -47.12
CA LYS A 243 15.67 10.53 -48.21
C LYS A 243 16.44 11.79 -47.79
N LEU A 244 17.71 11.64 -47.47
CA LEU A 244 18.67 12.75 -47.46
C LEU A 244 18.77 13.31 -48.89
N ARG A 245 18.32 14.55 -49.09
CA ARG A 245 18.63 15.31 -50.31
C ARG A 245 20.09 15.78 -50.22
N ALA A 246 20.90 15.31 -51.15
CA ALA A 246 22.27 15.74 -51.34
C ALA A 246 22.32 17.22 -51.77
N SER A 247 23.16 18.00 -51.10
CA SER A 247 23.58 19.33 -51.57
C SER A 247 24.80 19.17 -52.50
N PRO A 248 24.85 19.86 -53.65
CA PRO A 248 25.93 19.66 -54.61
C PRO A 248 27.24 20.33 -54.18
N SER A 249 28.30 19.55 -54.34
CA SER A 249 29.73 19.87 -54.22
C SER A 249 30.14 21.09 -55.06
N ARG A 250 30.77 22.09 -54.40
CA ARG A 250 31.61 23.10 -55.07
C ARG A 250 33.00 22.49 -55.32
N LYS A 251 33.29 22.16 -56.57
CA LYS A 251 34.65 21.88 -57.05
C LYS A 251 35.47 23.19 -57.10
N LYS A 252 36.70 23.12 -56.59
CA LYS A 252 37.76 24.11 -56.83
C LYS A 252 38.09 24.18 -58.32
N ALA A 253 38.26 25.39 -58.86
CA ALA A 253 39.02 25.64 -60.07
C ALA A 253 40.05 26.75 -59.79
N LYS A 254 41.33 26.40 -59.94
CA LYS A 254 42.46 27.31 -60.13
C LYS A 254 42.25 28.12 -61.42
N LYS A 255 42.60 29.41 -61.43
CA LYS A 255 43.43 30.05 -62.49
C LYS A 255 43.61 31.56 -62.23
N LYS A 256 44.89 31.95 -62.27
CA LYS A 256 45.50 33.30 -62.34
C LYS A 256 45.33 34.21 -61.13
#